data_AF-A0A315H310-F1
#
_entry.id   AF-A0A315H310-F1
#
_cell.length_a   1.000
_cell.length_b   1.000
_cell.length_c   1.000
_cell.angle_alpha   90.00
_cell.angle_beta   90.00
_cell.angle_gamma   90.00
#
_symmetry.space_group_name_H-M   'P 1'
#
loop_
_entity.id
_entity.type
_entity.pdbx_description
1 polymer ?
#
loop_
_entity_poly.entity_id
_entity_poly.type
_entity_poly.pdbx_seq_one_letter_code
_entity_poly.pdbx_strand_id
1 'polypeptide(L)'
;MEKVMNYRYKSGWQHVKDLLDYHERGNGLVINNKYSYDIDQAVSQIARGERTWNGVHVTGKEATVTFSFPNWIAGSRNSGGDTIHSAFSQLQQTQAKLSLQSWSDVANIHFVEVGSGQNANITFGNIYAPKTQAYAYLPYSGSPSGESWYSTSGTGNLNPALGNYGRLTFTHEIGHTLGLNHPGKYNAGNGNPSYANASYAEDTRQFSVMSYWSEKITGADHGGYYSAAPLVDDIAAIQHLYGANMATRTGDTIYGFNSNTGRDFYTINNSHQKVVFSIWDAGGNDTLDFSGYWQNQRINLNEGSFSDVGGLKGNVSIARNVTIENAIGGKGNDIIVGNDADN
;
A
#
# COMPACT_ATOMS: atom_id res chain seq x y z
N MET A 1 -44.81 15.99 26.32
CA MET A 1 -44.63 15.68 24.89
C MET A 1 -43.37 14.84 24.76
N GLU A 2 -43.54 13.54 24.68
CA GLU A 2 -42.45 12.59 24.41
C GLU A 2 -41.86 12.86 23.02
N LYS A 3 -40.54 13.03 22.95
CA LYS A 3 -39.81 12.92 21.68
C LYS A 3 -39.76 11.45 21.32
N VAL A 4 -40.66 11.03 20.42
CA VAL A 4 -40.55 9.74 19.74
C VAL A 4 -39.28 9.78 18.88
N MET A 5 -38.21 9.17 19.38
CA MET A 5 -37.00 8.89 18.61
C MET A 5 -37.35 7.81 17.59
N ASN A 6 -37.66 8.23 16.36
CA ASN A 6 -37.84 7.34 15.22
C ASN A 6 -36.48 6.73 14.84
N TYR A 7 -36.06 5.68 15.54
CA TYR A 7 -35.04 4.76 15.04
C TYR A 7 -35.65 4.01 13.85
N ARG A 8 -35.55 4.56 12.65
CA ARG A 8 -35.85 3.79 11.43
C ARG A 8 -34.82 2.67 11.35
N TYR A 9 -35.25 1.44 11.62
CA TYR A 9 -34.48 0.23 11.31
C TYR A 9 -34.07 0.28 9.84
N LYS A 10 -32.76 0.22 9.55
CA LYS A 10 -32.27 0.03 8.19
C LYS A 10 -32.65 -1.39 7.74
N SER A 11 -33.19 -1.53 6.54
CA SER A 11 -33.44 -2.85 5.95
C SER A 11 -32.12 -3.49 5.52
N GLY A 12 -32.11 -4.82 5.32
CA GLY A 12 -30.95 -5.51 4.74
C GLY A 12 -30.53 -4.90 3.40
N TRP A 13 -31.50 -4.50 2.56
CA TRP A 13 -31.21 -3.78 1.31
C TRP A 13 -30.48 -2.45 1.53
N GLN A 14 -30.88 -1.65 2.52
CA GLN A 14 -30.19 -0.39 2.80
C GLN A 14 -28.73 -0.62 3.24
N HIS A 15 -28.48 -1.67 4.02
CA HIS A 15 -27.13 -2.06 4.42
C HIS A 15 -26.25 -2.48 3.24
N VAL A 16 -26.82 -3.23 2.28
CA VAL A 16 -26.14 -3.59 1.03
C VAL A 16 -25.85 -2.35 0.19
N LYS A 17 -26.85 -1.48 -0.01
CA LYS A 17 -26.67 -0.24 -0.78
C LYS A 17 -25.57 0.64 -0.17
N ASP A 18 -25.59 0.85 1.14
CA ASP A 18 -24.57 1.64 1.84
C ASP A 18 -23.14 1.05 1.70
N LEU A 19 -23.01 -0.27 1.48
CA LEU A 19 -21.73 -0.93 1.23
C LEU A 19 -21.30 -0.84 -0.24
N LEU A 20 -22.25 -0.89 -1.18
CA LEU A 20 -21.98 -0.68 -2.60
C LEU A 20 -21.52 0.76 -2.89
N ASP A 21 -22.12 1.75 -2.23
CA ASP A 21 -21.74 3.16 -2.36
C ASP A 21 -20.52 3.54 -1.46
N TYR A 22 -19.91 2.58 -0.77
CA TYR A 22 -18.89 2.87 0.23
C TYR A 22 -17.56 3.31 -0.42
N HIS A 23 -17.10 4.51 -0.07
CA HIS A 23 -15.93 5.16 -0.69
C HIS A 23 -16.08 5.37 -2.20
N GLU A 24 -17.29 5.69 -2.66
CA GLU A 24 -17.50 6.25 -4.01
C GLU A 24 -16.50 7.38 -4.28
N ARG A 25 -15.86 7.32 -5.46
CA ARG A 25 -14.81 8.26 -5.86
C ARG A 25 -14.86 8.59 -7.34
N GLY A 26 -14.26 9.71 -7.72
CA GLY A 26 -14.23 10.21 -9.09
C GLY A 26 -15.53 10.90 -9.51
N ASN A 27 -15.85 10.88 -10.81
CA ASN A 27 -17.11 11.40 -11.38
C ASN A 27 -17.47 12.84 -10.99
N GLY A 28 -16.46 13.68 -10.74
CA GLY A 28 -16.65 15.09 -10.36
C GLY A 28 -17.12 15.27 -8.91
N LEU A 29 -17.12 14.22 -8.09
CA LEU A 29 -17.41 14.33 -6.66
C LEU A 29 -16.41 15.26 -5.96
N VAL A 30 -16.87 15.89 -4.88
CA VAL A 30 -16.05 16.72 -4.01
C VAL A 30 -16.16 16.17 -2.59
N ILE A 31 -15.05 15.71 -2.06
CA ILE A 31 -14.94 15.11 -0.72
C ILE A 31 -13.90 15.91 0.06
N ASN A 32 -14.22 16.29 1.30
CA ASN A 32 -13.33 17.08 2.17
C ASN A 32 -12.77 18.36 1.50
N ASN A 33 -13.60 19.06 0.72
CA ASN A 33 -13.24 20.26 -0.06
C ASN A 33 -12.14 20.04 -1.12
N LYS A 34 -12.02 18.81 -1.63
CA LYS A 34 -11.10 18.46 -2.72
C LYS A 34 -11.86 17.69 -3.79
N TYR A 35 -11.43 17.81 -5.04
CA TYR A 35 -11.92 16.92 -6.08
C TYR A 35 -11.58 15.48 -5.70
N SER A 36 -12.57 14.62 -5.78
CA SER A 36 -12.40 13.18 -5.68
C SER A 36 -11.88 12.67 -7.00
N TYR A 37 -10.82 11.87 -6.95
CA TYR A 37 -10.21 11.25 -8.12
C TYR A 37 -10.62 9.79 -8.20
N ASP A 38 -10.96 9.32 -9.40
CA ASP A 38 -10.98 7.89 -9.67
C ASP A 38 -9.55 7.30 -9.66
N ILE A 39 -9.44 5.98 -9.84
CA ILE A 39 -8.15 5.29 -9.82
C ILE A 39 -7.23 5.79 -10.95
N ASP A 40 -7.74 6.04 -12.16
CA ASP A 40 -6.92 6.48 -13.30
C ASP A 40 -6.38 7.91 -13.12
N GLN A 41 -7.19 8.78 -12.54
CA GLN A 41 -6.78 10.12 -12.14
C GLN A 41 -5.72 10.07 -11.02
N ALA A 42 -5.84 9.16 -10.06
CA ALA A 42 -4.83 8.93 -9.03
C ALA A 42 -3.51 8.39 -9.61
N VAL A 43 -3.58 7.42 -10.54
CA VAL A 43 -2.43 6.91 -11.30
C VAL A 43 -1.69 8.04 -11.99
N SER A 44 -2.43 8.92 -12.68
CA SER A 44 -1.86 10.07 -13.40
C SER A 44 -1.10 11.02 -12.46
N GLN A 45 -1.41 11.05 -11.16
CA GLN A 45 -0.68 11.85 -10.17
C GLN A 45 0.50 11.12 -9.54
N ILE A 46 0.32 9.88 -9.11
CA ILE A 46 1.36 9.09 -8.45
C ILE A 46 2.48 8.76 -9.44
N ALA A 47 2.12 8.35 -10.65
CA ALA A 47 3.05 8.01 -11.73
C ALA A 47 3.41 9.20 -12.64
N ARG A 48 3.06 10.45 -12.28
CA ARG A 48 3.21 11.66 -13.12
C ARG A 48 4.60 11.88 -13.72
N GLY A 49 5.64 11.33 -13.10
CA GLY A 49 7.02 11.47 -13.58
C GLY A 49 7.37 10.50 -14.71
N GLU A 50 6.63 9.39 -14.84
CA GLU A 50 6.89 8.28 -15.76
C GLU A 50 8.37 7.88 -15.83
N ARG A 51 9.01 7.85 -14.67
CA ARG A 51 10.42 7.49 -14.52
C ARG A 51 10.50 6.03 -14.10
N THR A 52 10.81 5.15 -15.03
CA THR A 52 10.96 3.72 -14.76
C THR A 52 12.41 3.30 -14.90
N TRP A 53 12.78 2.09 -14.50
CA TRP A 53 14.10 1.52 -14.83
C TRP A 53 14.29 1.16 -16.31
N ASN A 54 13.23 1.28 -17.13
CA ASN A 54 13.28 1.13 -18.59
C ASN A 54 13.50 2.45 -19.33
N GLY A 55 13.46 3.58 -18.62
CA GLY A 55 13.65 4.92 -19.18
C GLY A 55 12.58 5.91 -18.71
N VAL A 56 12.76 7.18 -19.08
CA VAL A 56 11.74 8.22 -18.87
C VAL A 56 10.69 8.11 -19.97
N HIS A 57 9.40 8.13 -19.61
CA HIS A 57 8.25 7.89 -20.50
C HIS A 57 8.19 6.48 -21.13
N VAL A 58 8.88 5.51 -20.53
CA VAL A 58 8.81 4.10 -20.92
C VAL A 58 7.98 3.35 -19.89
N THR A 59 6.68 3.19 -20.17
CA THR A 59 5.68 2.60 -19.27
C THR A 59 5.16 1.26 -19.80
N GLY A 60 4.49 0.48 -18.95
CA GLY A 60 3.92 -0.83 -19.29
C GLY A 60 4.94 -1.90 -19.70
N LYS A 61 6.21 -1.75 -19.34
CA LYS A 61 7.30 -2.67 -19.71
C LYS A 61 7.87 -3.36 -18.47
N GLU A 62 8.09 -4.67 -18.59
CA GLU A 62 8.76 -5.43 -17.55
C GLU A 62 10.19 -4.92 -17.30
N ALA A 63 10.72 -5.11 -16.09
CA ALA A 63 12.08 -4.70 -15.74
C ALA A 63 12.75 -5.74 -14.85
N THR A 64 14.03 -6.05 -15.12
CA THR A 64 14.92 -6.66 -14.13
C THR A 64 15.64 -5.56 -13.37
N VAL A 65 15.45 -5.51 -12.05
CA VAL A 65 15.98 -4.46 -11.18
C VAL A 65 16.90 -5.07 -10.14
N THR A 66 18.16 -4.69 -10.16
CA THR A 66 19.14 -5.16 -9.17
C THR A 66 19.00 -4.38 -7.87
N PHE A 67 19.16 -5.04 -6.73
CA PHE A 67 19.24 -4.38 -5.44
C PHE A 67 20.43 -4.89 -4.61
N SER A 68 20.95 -4.06 -3.72
CA SER A 68 21.99 -4.49 -2.79
C SER A 68 21.83 -3.83 -1.42
N PHE A 69 22.49 -4.42 -0.42
CA PHE A 69 22.69 -3.83 0.90
C PHE A 69 24.17 -3.46 1.05
N PRO A 70 24.59 -2.25 0.64
CA PRO A 70 26.00 -1.90 0.68
C PRO A 70 26.56 -1.89 2.10
N ASN A 71 27.85 -2.24 2.20
CA ASN A 71 28.62 -2.10 3.43
C ASN A 71 29.04 -0.63 3.60
N TRP A 72 28.06 0.22 3.90
CA TRP A 72 28.29 1.66 4.05
C TRP A 72 29.30 1.97 5.17
N ILE A 73 30.19 2.92 4.90
CA ILE A 73 31.19 3.38 5.87
C ILE A 73 30.51 4.38 6.82
N ALA A 74 30.33 3.99 8.08
CA ALA A 74 29.77 4.86 9.11
C ALA A 74 30.62 6.13 9.30
N GLY A 75 29.98 7.27 9.48
CA GLY A 75 30.62 8.59 9.61
C GLY A 75 30.85 9.33 8.30
N SER A 76 30.83 8.63 7.15
CA SER A 76 30.87 9.26 5.82
C SER A 76 29.57 10.01 5.50
N ARG A 77 29.60 10.84 4.46
CA ARG A 77 28.40 11.48 3.91
C ARG A 77 27.77 10.61 2.83
N ASN A 78 26.45 10.49 2.84
CA ASN A 78 25.73 9.96 1.69
C ASN A 78 25.54 11.03 0.61
N SER A 79 24.90 10.64 -0.47
CA SER A 79 24.53 11.49 -1.60
C SER A 79 23.63 12.68 -1.25
N GLY A 80 22.79 12.54 -0.21
CA GLY A 80 21.95 13.62 0.33
C GLY A 80 22.67 14.56 1.31
N GLY A 81 23.94 14.29 1.64
CA GLY A 81 24.74 15.09 2.58
C GLY A 81 24.52 14.73 4.05
N ASP A 82 23.73 13.71 4.38
CA ASP A 82 23.56 13.19 5.73
C ASP A 82 24.72 12.30 6.15
N THR A 83 24.97 12.21 7.45
CA THR A 83 25.95 11.28 8.00
C THR A 83 25.40 9.86 7.96
N ILE A 84 26.10 8.96 7.26
CA ILE A 84 25.79 7.53 7.25
C ILE A 84 26.03 6.99 8.66
N HIS A 85 25.01 6.37 9.22
CA HIS A 85 25.07 5.75 10.52
C HIS A 85 25.52 4.29 10.42
N SER A 86 24.91 3.49 9.54
CA SER A 86 25.24 2.07 9.40
C SER A 86 24.68 1.45 8.12
N ALA A 87 25.21 0.27 7.76
CA ALA A 87 24.53 -0.65 6.86
C ALA A 87 23.20 -1.17 7.47
N PHE A 88 22.39 -1.82 6.64
CA PHE A 88 21.16 -2.48 7.08
C PHE A 88 21.45 -3.72 7.92
N SER A 89 20.76 -3.86 9.06
CA SER A 89 20.80 -5.08 9.87
C SER A 89 20.11 -6.25 9.17
N GLN A 90 20.35 -7.49 9.61
CA GLN A 90 19.70 -8.67 9.04
C GLN A 90 18.16 -8.57 9.06
N LEU A 91 17.59 -8.02 10.14
CA LEU A 91 16.15 -7.78 10.25
C LEU A 91 15.66 -6.81 9.18
N GLN A 92 16.37 -5.69 9.00
CA GLN A 92 16.02 -4.70 7.97
C GLN A 92 16.14 -5.31 6.57
N GLN A 93 17.19 -6.09 6.29
CA GLN A 93 17.34 -6.78 5.00
C GLN A 93 16.17 -7.73 4.72
N THR A 94 15.77 -8.54 5.70
CA THR A 94 14.61 -9.44 5.56
C THR A 94 13.32 -8.67 5.27
N GLN A 95 13.05 -7.58 5.99
CA GLN A 95 11.83 -6.79 5.81
C GLN A 95 11.84 -5.98 4.50
N ALA A 96 13.02 -5.52 4.05
CA ALA A 96 13.19 -4.90 2.75
C ALA A 96 12.89 -5.90 1.61
N LYS A 97 13.38 -7.14 1.72
CA LYS A 97 13.08 -8.22 0.75
C LYS A 97 11.58 -8.52 0.67
N LEU A 98 10.87 -8.57 1.80
CA LEU A 98 9.41 -8.75 1.80
C LEU A 98 8.66 -7.55 1.18
N SER A 99 9.22 -6.34 1.31
CA SER A 99 8.65 -5.13 0.68
C SER A 99 8.94 -5.08 -0.82
N LEU A 100 10.11 -5.52 -1.27
CA LEU A 100 10.41 -5.74 -2.69
C LEU A 100 9.45 -6.81 -3.27
N GLN A 101 9.26 -7.91 -2.55
CA GLN A 101 8.37 -8.99 -2.96
C GLN A 101 6.93 -8.51 -3.17
N SER A 102 6.41 -7.64 -2.30
CA SER A 102 5.04 -7.11 -2.45
C SER A 102 4.88 -6.20 -3.68
N TRP A 103 5.93 -5.51 -4.12
CA TRP A 103 5.92 -4.77 -5.39
C TRP A 103 6.01 -5.70 -6.61
N SER A 104 6.90 -6.71 -6.59
CA SER A 104 7.01 -7.69 -7.69
C SER A 104 5.79 -8.59 -7.84
N ASP A 105 5.02 -8.77 -6.76
CA ASP A 105 3.76 -9.51 -6.81
C ASP A 105 2.75 -8.86 -7.74
N VAL A 106 2.73 -7.53 -7.82
CA VAL A 106 1.65 -6.77 -8.48
C VAL A 106 2.04 -6.22 -9.85
N ALA A 107 3.33 -6.14 -10.17
CA ALA A 107 3.85 -5.63 -11.43
C ALA A 107 5.01 -6.48 -11.97
N ASN A 108 5.28 -6.40 -13.28
CA ASN A 108 6.33 -7.19 -13.95
C ASN A 108 7.75 -6.67 -13.61
N ILE A 109 8.14 -6.79 -12.36
CA ILE A 109 9.45 -6.37 -11.85
C ILE A 109 10.12 -7.60 -11.26
N HIS A 110 11.28 -7.96 -11.81
CA HIS A 110 12.11 -9.05 -11.31
C HIS A 110 13.29 -8.49 -10.52
N PHE A 111 13.23 -8.62 -9.19
CA PHE A 111 14.29 -8.15 -8.30
C PHE A 111 15.43 -9.15 -8.17
N VAL A 112 16.67 -8.70 -8.34
CA VAL A 112 17.87 -9.53 -8.23
C VAL A 112 18.82 -8.93 -7.19
N GLU A 113 19.09 -9.67 -6.12
CA GLU A 113 20.08 -9.26 -5.13
C GLU A 113 21.49 -9.42 -5.72
N VAL A 114 22.30 -8.37 -5.63
CA VAL A 114 23.71 -8.37 -6.04
C VAL A 114 24.62 -8.11 -4.84
N GLY A 115 25.91 -8.40 -4.98
CA GLY A 115 26.87 -8.29 -3.88
C GLY A 115 26.98 -6.86 -3.33
N SER A 116 27.28 -6.70 -2.04
CA SER A 116 27.32 -5.39 -1.35
C SER A 116 28.35 -4.39 -1.87
N GLY A 117 29.32 -4.83 -2.69
CA GLY A 117 30.29 -3.98 -3.38
C GLY A 117 30.01 -3.77 -4.87
N GLN A 118 28.91 -4.32 -5.40
CA GLN A 118 28.51 -4.16 -6.79
C GLN A 118 27.53 -3.00 -6.95
N ASN A 119 27.55 -2.36 -8.12
CA ASN A 119 26.55 -1.38 -8.49
C ASN A 119 25.18 -2.06 -8.60
N ALA A 120 24.18 -1.48 -7.95
CA ALA A 120 22.80 -1.94 -7.99
C ALA A 120 21.87 -0.78 -8.38
N ASN A 121 20.72 -1.09 -8.96
CA ASN A 121 19.69 -0.09 -9.24
C ASN A 121 19.14 0.50 -7.93
N ILE A 122 18.84 -0.36 -6.95
CA ILE A 122 18.30 0.02 -5.66
C ILE A 122 19.33 -0.28 -4.56
N THR A 123 19.57 0.68 -3.69
CA THR A 123 20.41 0.46 -2.49
C THR A 123 19.73 0.96 -1.22
N PHE A 124 20.08 0.35 -0.10
CA PHE A 124 19.50 0.66 1.21
C PHE A 124 20.60 1.03 2.20
N GLY A 125 20.37 2.05 3.02
CA GLY A 125 21.31 2.44 4.07
C GLY A 125 20.67 3.22 5.22
N ASN A 126 21.33 3.23 6.38
CA ASN A 126 20.88 3.99 7.52
C ASN A 126 21.69 5.29 7.67
N ILE A 127 20.99 6.40 7.92
CA ILE A 127 21.57 7.71 8.22
C ILE A 127 21.21 8.17 9.62
N TYR A 128 21.96 9.12 10.16
CA TYR A 128 21.55 9.87 11.35
C TYR A 128 20.95 11.21 10.93
N ALA A 129 19.61 11.30 10.92
CA ALA A 129 18.87 12.51 10.56
C ALA A 129 17.64 12.68 11.48
N PRO A 130 17.78 13.37 12.64
CA PRO A 130 16.77 13.36 13.71
C PRO A 130 15.44 14.03 13.36
N LYS A 131 15.36 14.75 12.23
CA LYS A 131 14.13 15.41 11.73
C LYS A 131 13.54 14.74 10.49
N THR A 132 14.09 13.60 10.08
CA THR A 132 13.74 12.89 8.85
C THR A 132 13.34 11.46 9.19
N GLN A 133 12.32 10.94 8.51
CA GLN A 133 11.97 9.53 8.61
C GLN A 133 12.85 8.71 7.66
N ALA A 134 12.73 8.97 6.36
CA ALA A 134 13.50 8.36 5.29
C ALA A 134 13.37 9.23 4.03
N TYR A 135 14.12 8.88 2.98
CA TYR A 135 13.93 9.39 1.62
C TYR A 135 14.57 8.45 0.61
N ALA A 136 14.16 8.61 -0.64
CA ALA A 136 14.70 7.87 -1.77
C ALA A 136 14.76 8.71 -3.04
N TYR A 137 15.53 8.24 -4.01
CA TYR A 137 15.70 8.88 -5.30
C TYR A 137 15.00 8.08 -6.41
N LEU A 138 14.15 8.76 -7.18
CA LEU A 138 13.45 8.19 -8.34
C LEU A 138 14.44 7.65 -9.38
N PRO A 139 14.04 6.69 -10.25
CA PRO A 139 14.81 6.32 -11.43
C PRO A 139 15.15 7.54 -12.30
N TYR A 140 16.38 7.57 -12.81
CA TYR A 140 16.88 8.62 -13.71
C TYR A 140 16.81 10.05 -13.14
N SER A 141 16.73 10.24 -11.82
CA SER A 141 16.69 11.57 -11.18
C SER A 141 18.02 12.34 -11.19
N GLY A 142 19.08 11.75 -11.74
CA GLY A 142 20.45 12.24 -11.68
C GLY A 142 21.36 11.25 -10.95
N SER A 143 22.48 11.73 -10.43
CA SER A 143 23.32 10.97 -9.50
C SER A 143 23.12 11.58 -8.11
N PRO A 144 22.52 10.85 -7.14
CA PRO A 144 22.14 9.43 -7.17
C PRO A 144 20.77 9.15 -7.84
N SER A 145 20.53 7.87 -8.14
CA SER A 145 19.24 7.31 -8.60
C SER A 145 19.04 5.97 -7.89
N GLY A 146 17.86 5.74 -7.32
CA GLY A 146 17.51 4.47 -6.66
C GLY A 146 18.12 4.20 -5.29
N GLU A 147 18.91 5.14 -4.73
CA GLU A 147 19.31 5.04 -3.32
C GLU A 147 18.11 5.33 -2.41
N SER A 148 18.02 4.59 -1.30
CA SER A 148 17.02 4.79 -0.25
C SER A 148 17.72 4.83 1.12
N TRP A 149 17.38 5.86 1.91
CA TRP A 149 18.06 6.19 3.15
C TRP A 149 17.06 6.33 4.28
N TYR A 150 17.36 5.66 5.40
CA TYR A 150 16.44 5.54 6.53
C TYR A 150 17.09 6.12 7.77
N SER A 151 16.43 7.08 8.42
CA SER A 151 16.95 7.67 9.65
C SER A 151 16.88 6.66 10.80
N THR A 152 17.98 6.49 11.52
CA THR A 152 17.99 5.68 12.77
C THR A 152 17.20 6.31 13.90
N SER A 153 16.87 7.61 13.79
CA SER A 153 15.95 8.31 14.69
C SER A 153 14.49 8.20 14.23
N GLY A 154 14.24 7.70 13.02
CA GLY A 154 12.91 7.50 12.46
C GLY A 154 12.16 6.36 13.13
N THR A 155 10.86 6.54 13.36
CA THR A 155 10.02 5.56 14.07
C THR A 155 10.00 4.24 13.29
N GLY A 156 10.37 3.15 13.97
CA GLY A 156 10.28 1.79 13.44
C GLY A 156 11.37 1.39 12.44
N ASN A 157 12.22 2.31 11.94
CA ASN A 157 13.19 2.00 10.88
C ASN A 157 14.22 0.93 11.26
N LEU A 158 14.62 0.86 12.54
CA LEU A 158 15.55 -0.15 13.04
C LEU A 158 14.86 -1.49 13.39
N ASN A 159 13.54 -1.47 13.58
CA ASN A 159 12.73 -2.64 13.93
C ASN A 159 11.48 -2.73 13.03
N PRO A 160 11.64 -2.80 11.70
CA PRO A 160 10.51 -2.90 10.79
C PRO A 160 9.80 -4.24 11.01
N ALA A 161 8.47 -4.23 10.99
CA ALA A 161 7.64 -5.41 11.16
C ALA A 161 6.26 -5.19 10.53
N LEU A 162 5.55 -6.29 10.24
CA LEU A 162 4.17 -6.24 9.77
C LEU A 162 3.31 -5.31 10.64
N GLY A 163 2.54 -4.42 10.00
CA GLY A 163 1.60 -3.53 10.68
C GLY A 163 2.23 -2.28 11.29
N ASN A 164 3.56 -2.12 11.28
CA ASN A 164 4.23 -0.95 11.86
C ASN A 164 4.73 0.05 10.81
N TYR A 165 5.07 1.25 11.28
CA TYR A 165 5.49 2.36 10.42
C TYR A 165 6.83 2.11 9.70
N GLY A 166 7.72 1.29 10.28
CA GLY A 166 9.00 0.95 9.66
C GLY A 166 8.84 0.11 8.39
N ARG A 167 7.96 -0.91 8.42
CA ARG A 167 7.66 -1.72 7.23
C ARG A 167 6.92 -0.90 6.16
N LEU A 168 5.99 -0.02 6.56
CA LEU A 168 5.38 0.95 5.64
C LEU A 168 6.45 1.83 4.97
N THR A 169 7.38 2.37 5.76
CA THR A 169 8.46 3.24 5.24
C THR A 169 9.30 2.50 4.19
N PHE A 170 9.59 1.21 4.41
CA PHE A 170 10.36 0.44 3.42
C PHE A 170 9.61 0.30 2.10
N THR A 171 8.33 -0.11 2.16
CA THR A 171 7.47 -0.22 0.97
C THR A 171 7.33 1.12 0.25
N HIS A 172 7.17 2.22 1.00
CA HIS A 172 7.09 3.59 0.49
C HIS A 172 8.35 4.02 -0.25
N GLU A 173 9.52 3.93 0.39
CA GLU A 173 10.77 4.35 -0.24
C GLU A 173 11.12 3.47 -1.44
N ILE A 174 10.79 2.17 -1.43
CA ILE A 174 10.91 1.32 -2.62
C ILE A 174 9.96 1.79 -3.73
N GLY A 175 8.74 2.24 -3.41
CA GLY A 175 7.85 2.86 -4.38
C GLY A 175 8.50 4.05 -5.09
N HIS A 176 9.22 4.90 -4.34
CA HIS A 176 10.03 5.97 -4.93
C HIS A 176 11.17 5.44 -5.81
N THR A 177 11.96 4.47 -5.35
CA THR A 177 13.04 3.91 -6.18
C THR A 177 12.54 3.16 -7.42
N LEU A 178 11.24 2.89 -7.52
CA LEU A 178 10.57 2.36 -8.70
C LEU A 178 9.89 3.43 -9.58
N GLY A 179 9.79 4.68 -9.13
CA GLY A 179 9.27 5.79 -9.95
C GLY A 179 7.96 6.43 -9.46
N LEU A 180 7.39 5.92 -8.38
CA LEU A 180 6.17 6.49 -7.81
C LEU A 180 6.49 7.76 -7.03
N ASN A 181 5.63 8.75 -7.15
CA ASN A 181 5.71 9.99 -6.40
C ASN A 181 4.72 9.96 -5.24
N HIS A 182 4.88 10.88 -4.28
CA HIS A 182 3.75 11.23 -3.41
C HIS A 182 2.54 11.64 -4.27
N PRO A 183 1.29 11.32 -3.85
CA PRO A 183 0.10 11.68 -4.61
C PRO A 183 -0.10 13.20 -4.80
N GLY A 184 0.49 14.03 -3.93
CA GLY A 184 0.53 15.49 -4.08
C GLY A 184 1.91 16.09 -4.31
N LYS A 185 1.94 17.40 -4.54
CA LYS A 185 3.18 18.20 -4.66
C LYS A 185 3.65 18.68 -3.28
N TYR A 186 3.99 17.73 -2.41
CA TYR A 186 4.57 17.99 -1.10
C TYR A 186 5.73 17.02 -0.83
N ASN A 187 6.67 17.44 0.01
CA ASN A 187 7.79 16.61 0.49
C ASN A 187 8.09 16.97 1.96
N ALA A 188 8.66 16.04 2.72
CA ALA A 188 9.22 16.34 4.02
C ALA A 188 10.32 17.42 3.89
N GLY A 189 10.37 18.37 4.83
CA GLY A 189 11.34 19.49 4.81
C GLY A 189 10.91 20.73 4.02
N ASN A 190 9.88 20.64 3.17
CA ASN A 190 9.29 21.80 2.49
C ASN A 190 8.21 22.47 3.34
N GLY A 191 8.63 23.08 4.45
CA GLY A 191 7.73 23.66 5.45
C GLY A 191 7.00 22.62 6.29
N ASN A 192 5.78 22.94 6.72
CA ASN A 192 4.91 22.06 7.51
C ASN A 192 3.71 21.64 6.65
N PRO A 193 3.87 20.68 5.71
CA PRO A 193 2.76 20.26 4.87
C PRO A 193 1.66 19.63 5.74
N SER A 194 0.41 19.86 5.35
CA SER A 194 -0.78 19.24 5.93
C SER A 194 -1.63 18.64 4.81
N TYR A 195 -2.68 17.90 5.14
CA TYR A 195 -3.62 17.40 4.14
C TYR A 195 -4.27 18.52 3.29
N ALA A 196 -4.25 19.78 3.74
CA ALA A 196 -4.62 20.90 2.88
C ALA A 196 -3.80 20.94 1.57
N ASN A 197 -2.56 20.45 1.59
CA ASN A 197 -1.65 20.34 0.44
C ASN A 197 -1.89 19.10 -0.45
N ALA A 198 -2.78 18.17 -0.08
CA ALA A 198 -3.17 17.07 -0.94
C ALA A 198 -3.84 17.58 -2.23
N SER A 199 -3.51 16.96 -3.36
CA SER A 199 -4.06 17.37 -4.68
C SER A 199 -5.51 16.93 -4.87
N TYR A 200 -5.90 15.80 -4.29
CA TYR A 200 -7.22 15.17 -4.40
C TYR A 200 -7.65 14.55 -3.07
N ALA A 201 -8.92 14.16 -2.94
CA ALA A 201 -9.47 13.72 -1.67
C ALA A 201 -8.87 12.39 -1.18
N GLU A 202 -8.64 11.45 -2.09
CA GLU A 202 -8.17 10.09 -1.80
C GLU A 202 -6.63 10.02 -1.59
N ASP A 203 -5.94 11.15 -1.51
CA ASP A 203 -4.54 11.20 -1.06
C ASP A 203 -4.48 10.94 0.46
N THR A 204 -4.61 9.67 0.85
CA THR A 204 -4.44 9.17 2.21
C THR A 204 -3.87 7.77 2.21
N ARG A 205 -3.39 7.33 3.37
CA ARG A 205 -2.93 5.94 3.62
C ARG A 205 -4.04 4.91 3.60
N GLN A 206 -5.28 5.27 3.28
CA GLN A 206 -6.32 4.33 2.90
C GLN A 206 -6.12 3.82 1.47
N PHE A 207 -5.66 4.70 0.57
CA PHE A 207 -5.60 4.42 -0.87
C PHE A 207 -4.18 4.21 -1.39
N SER A 208 -3.19 4.87 -0.78
CA SER A 208 -1.80 4.83 -1.22
C SER A 208 -0.82 4.87 -0.04
N VAL A 209 0.12 3.92 -0.01
CA VAL A 209 1.27 3.95 0.91
C VAL A 209 2.21 5.12 0.61
N MET A 210 2.13 5.71 -0.59
CA MET A 210 2.87 6.91 -0.98
C MET A 210 2.31 8.19 -0.32
N SER A 211 1.17 8.11 0.38
CA SER A 211 0.60 9.27 1.08
C SER A 211 1.23 9.51 2.47
N TYR A 212 1.32 10.78 2.85
CA TYR A 212 1.67 11.18 4.21
C TYR A 212 0.47 11.23 5.15
N TRP A 213 -0.74 11.21 4.60
CA TRP A 213 -1.94 11.58 5.33
C TRP A 213 -2.65 10.36 5.90
N SER A 214 -3.17 10.48 7.12
CA SER A 214 -3.89 9.40 7.78
C SER A 214 -5.12 8.98 6.99
N GLU A 215 -5.37 7.68 6.97
CA GLU A 215 -6.58 7.02 6.48
C GLU A 215 -7.86 7.62 7.08
N LYS A 216 -7.79 8.16 8.31
CA LYS A 216 -8.95 8.74 9.02
C LYS A 216 -9.54 9.94 8.31
N ILE A 217 -8.75 10.64 7.51
CA ILE A 217 -9.21 11.80 6.76
C ILE A 217 -10.28 11.41 5.74
N THR A 218 -10.17 10.23 5.14
CA THR A 218 -11.15 9.69 4.18
C THR A 218 -12.15 8.73 4.83
N GLY A 219 -12.15 8.61 6.16
CA GLY A 219 -13.17 7.88 6.92
C GLY A 219 -12.82 6.41 7.23
N ALA A 220 -11.66 5.92 6.78
CA ALA A 220 -11.11 4.65 7.25
C ALA A 220 -10.59 4.75 8.70
N ASP A 221 -10.36 3.61 9.35
CA ASP A 221 -9.68 3.54 10.65
C ASP A 221 -8.91 2.23 10.72
N HIS A 222 -7.59 2.32 10.65
CA HIS A 222 -6.72 1.15 10.66
C HIS A 222 -6.30 0.76 12.09
N GLY A 223 -6.85 1.41 13.13
CA GLY A 223 -6.56 1.05 14.52
C GLY A 223 -5.10 1.30 14.93
N GLY A 224 -4.39 2.19 14.24
CA GLY A 224 -2.97 2.48 14.45
C GLY A 224 -2.02 1.52 13.73
N TYR A 225 -2.54 0.61 12.91
CA TYR A 225 -1.75 -0.27 12.05
C TYR A 225 -1.51 0.37 10.68
N TYR A 226 -0.40 -0.01 10.05
CA TYR A 226 0.01 0.50 8.74
C TYR A 226 0.11 -0.63 7.73
N SER A 227 -0.25 -0.36 6.47
CA SER A 227 -0.07 -1.37 5.41
C SER A 227 1.42 -1.66 5.19
N ALA A 228 1.72 -2.94 5.00
CA ALA A 228 3.07 -3.42 4.69
C ALA A 228 3.31 -3.61 3.18
N ALA A 229 2.28 -3.41 2.34
CA ALA A 229 2.28 -3.69 0.91
C ALA A 229 1.59 -2.55 0.13
N PRO A 230 1.75 -2.48 -1.20
CA PRO A 230 1.05 -1.51 -2.04
C PRO A 230 -0.48 -1.56 -1.82
N LEU A 231 -1.11 -0.39 -1.79
CA LEU A 231 -2.57 -0.23 -1.71
C LEU A 231 -3.18 0.01 -3.10
N VAL A 232 -4.50 0.17 -3.18
CA VAL A 232 -5.26 0.16 -4.44
C VAL A 232 -4.73 1.13 -5.51
N ASP A 233 -4.39 2.38 -5.13
CA ASP A 233 -3.87 3.37 -6.08
C ASP A 233 -2.40 3.10 -6.42
N ASP A 234 -1.65 2.52 -5.49
CA ASP A 234 -0.25 2.13 -5.71
C ASP A 234 -0.14 0.98 -6.70
N ILE A 235 -1.01 -0.03 -6.57
CA ILE A 235 -1.08 -1.19 -7.47
C ILE A 235 -1.37 -0.70 -8.88
N ALA A 236 -2.40 0.13 -9.06
CA ALA A 236 -2.72 0.68 -10.37
C ALA A 236 -1.56 1.51 -10.95
N ALA A 237 -0.87 2.31 -10.13
CA ALA A 237 0.21 3.18 -10.57
C ALA A 237 1.47 2.40 -10.96
N ILE A 238 1.86 1.39 -10.20
CA ILE A 238 3.03 0.57 -10.53
C ILE A 238 2.76 -0.32 -11.75
N GLN A 239 1.53 -0.79 -11.93
CA GLN A 239 1.11 -1.50 -13.13
C GLN A 239 1.10 -0.61 -14.36
N HIS A 240 0.76 0.68 -14.24
CA HIS A 240 0.95 1.65 -15.33
C HIS A 240 2.43 1.72 -15.72
N LEU A 241 3.35 1.80 -14.75
CA LEU A 241 4.78 1.92 -15.02
C LEU A 241 5.41 0.64 -15.60
N TYR A 242 5.07 -0.54 -15.08
CA TYR A 242 5.79 -1.78 -15.41
C TYR A 242 4.92 -2.91 -16.00
N GLY A 243 3.61 -2.70 -16.13
CA GLY A 243 2.65 -3.74 -16.51
C GLY A 243 2.27 -4.64 -15.34
N ALA A 244 1.04 -5.16 -15.37
CA ALA A 244 0.51 -6.06 -14.34
C ALA A 244 1.16 -7.45 -14.38
N ASN A 245 1.45 -8.01 -13.20
CA ASN A 245 1.98 -9.36 -13.08
C ASN A 245 0.85 -10.41 -13.11
N MET A 246 0.62 -10.96 -14.29
CA MET A 246 -0.42 -11.97 -14.54
C MET A 246 -0.02 -13.40 -14.14
N ALA A 247 1.17 -13.58 -13.56
CA ALA A 247 1.64 -14.89 -13.05
C ALA A 247 1.45 -15.04 -11.53
N THR A 248 1.02 -13.98 -10.84
CA THR A 248 0.88 -14.00 -9.38
C THR A 248 -0.44 -14.64 -8.98
N ARG A 249 -0.36 -15.71 -8.19
CA ARG A 249 -1.51 -16.35 -7.52
C ARG A 249 -2.61 -16.89 -8.44
N THR A 250 -2.26 -17.35 -9.65
CA THR A 250 -3.19 -17.84 -10.70
C THR A 250 -4.00 -19.12 -10.39
N GLY A 251 -4.06 -19.56 -9.14
CA GLY A 251 -4.86 -20.71 -8.71
C GLY A 251 -5.61 -20.35 -7.44
N ASP A 252 -6.48 -21.24 -6.96
CA ASP A 252 -7.39 -20.95 -5.85
C ASP A 252 -6.67 -20.44 -4.60
N THR A 253 -6.86 -19.15 -4.33
CA THR A 253 -6.15 -18.42 -3.27
C THR A 253 -7.08 -18.07 -2.12
N ILE A 254 -6.62 -18.36 -0.90
CA ILE A 254 -7.30 -17.97 0.33
C ILE A 254 -6.56 -16.78 0.94
N TYR A 255 -7.28 -15.68 1.14
CA TYR A 255 -6.81 -14.46 1.80
C TYR A 255 -7.41 -14.38 3.21
N GLY A 256 -6.62 -14.01 4.21
CA GLY A 256 -7.06 -13.89 5.59
C GLY A 256 -6.70 -15.10 6.45
N PHE A 257 -7.68 -15.67 7.17
CA PHE A 257 -7.50 -16.93 7.88
C PHE A 257 -7.26 -18.06 6.88
N ASN A 258 -6.57 -19.12 7.31
CA ASN A 258 -6.27 -20.29 6.47
C ASN A 258 -5.54 -19.94 5.15
N SER A 259 -4.86 -18.78 5.11
CA SER A 259 -4.28 -18.27 3.87
C SER A 259 -3.19 -19.20 3.31
N ASN A 260 -3.20 -19.37 1.99
CA ASN A 260 -2.16 -20.06 1.22
C ASN A 260 -1.27 -19.09 0.41
N THR A 261 -1.41 -17.78 0.61
CA THR A 261 -0.71 -16.73 -0.16
C THR A 261 0.81 -16.74 0.02
N GLY A 262 1.30 -17.28 1.14
CA GLY A 262 2.70 -17.14 1.54
C GLY A 262 3.13 -15.68 1.73
N ARG A 263 2.19 -14.78 2.09
CA ARG A 263 2.46 -13.37 2.37
C ARG A 263 1.99 -13.00 3.77
N ASP A 264 2.86 -12.36 4.53
CA ASP A 264 2.58 -11.95 5.91
C ASP A 264 1.41 -10.97 5.99
N PHE A 265 1.32 -10.03 5.05
CA PHE A 265 0.25 -9.03 5.00
C PHE A 265 -1.13 -9.56 4.60
N TYR A 266 -1.22 -10.73 3.95
CA TYR A 266 -2.50 -11.39 3.64
C TYR A 266 -2.87 -12.50 4.63
N THR A 267 -1.99 -12.89 5.55
CA THR A 267 -2.21 -14.04 6.44
C THR A 267 -2.65 -13.57 7.83
N ILE A 268 -3.80 -14.06 8.30
CA ILE A 268 -4.34 -13.80 9.64
C ILE A 268 -4.20 -15.08 10.47
N ASN A 269 -3.30 -15.07 11.46
CA ASN A 269 -3.01 -16.25 12.27
C ASN A 269 -3.90 -16.38 13.51
N ASN A 270 -4.49 -15.26 13.96
CA ASN A 270 -5.40 -15.25 15.10
C ASN A 270 -6.33 -14.03 15.05
N SER A 271 -7.40 -14.12 15.81
CA SER A 271 -8.51 -13.18 15.82
C SER A 271 -8.20 -11.78 16.40
N HIS A 272 -7.02 -11.59 17.01
CA HIS A 272 -6.56 -10.27 17.48
C HIS A 272 -5.65 -9.58 16.46
N GLN A 273 -5.05 -10.31 15.51
CA GLN A 273 -4.21 -9.74 14.48
C GLN A 273 -5.02 -8.78 13.61
N LYS A 274 -4.47 -7.60 13.32
CA LYS A 274 -5.05 -6.59 12.44
C LYS A 274 -4.28 -6.56 11.13
N VAL A 275 -5.01 -6.36 10.04
CA VAL A 275 -4.46 -6.38 8.67
C VAL A 275 -4.96 -5.18 7.88
N VAL A 276 -4.10 -4.68 7.01
CA VAL A 276 -4.39 -3.58 6.07
C VAL A 276 -3.74 -3.95 4.73
N PHE A 277 -4.54 -4.25 3.72
CA PHE A 277 -4.02 -4.69 2.42
C PHE A 277 -5.01 -4.39 1.27
N SER A 278 -4.47 -4.29 0.06
CA SER A 278 -5.24 -4.34 -1.18
C SER A 278 -4.87 -5.61 -1.93
N ILE A 279 -5.86 -6.37 -2.42
CA ILE A 279 -5.63 -7.64 -3.11
C ILE A 279 -5.23 -7.40 -4.55
N TRP A 280 -4.19 -8.09 -4.98
CA TRP A 280 -3.90 -8.38 -6.39
C TRP A 280 -3.97 -9.89 -6.56
N ASP A 281 -4.81 -10.36 -7.48
CA ASP A 281 -4.86 -11.75 -7.90
C ASP A 281 -4.99 -11.80 -9.43
N ALA A 282 -4.32 -12.75 -10.07
CA ALA A 282 -4.32 -12.89 -11.52
C ALA A 282 -5.27 -14.00 -12.03
N GLY A 283 -5.92 -14.73 -11.13
CA GLY A 283 -7.02 -15.65 -11.45
C GLY A 283 -7.03 -16.89 -10.58
N GLY A 284 -8.11 -17.67 -10.69
CA GLY A 284 -8.36 -18.79 -9.79
C GLY A 284 -9.81 -18.74 -9.33
N ASN A 285 -10.16 -19.55 -8.34
CA ASN A 285 -11.38 -19.38 -7.56
C ASN A 285 -11.00 -19.04 -6.11
N ASP A 286 -11.08 -17.75 -5.78
CA ASP A 286 -10.44 -17.16 -4.63
C ASP A 286 -11.43 -16.90 -3.50
N THR A 287 -10.91 -16.87 -2.26
CA THR A 287 -11.71 -16.72 -1.05
C THR A 287 -11.14 -15.67 -0.12
N LEU A 288 -11.98 -14.70 0.29
CA LEU A 288 -11.77 -13.90 1.48
C LEU A 288 -12.24 -14.68 2.72
N ASP A 289 -11.32 -15.28 3.47
CA ASP A 289 -11.63 -15.97 4.72
C ASP A 289 -11.39 -15.06 5.93
N PHE A 290 -12.47 -14.52 6.47
CA PHE A 290 -12.47 -13.72 7.70
C PHE A 290 -13.17 -14.42 8.87
N SER A 291 -13.26 -15.75 8.81
CA SER A 291 -14.04 -16.61 9.72
C SER A 291 -13.64 -16.52 11.19
N GLY A 292 -12.36 -16.25 11.47
CA GLY A 292 -11.85 -16.19 12.84
C GLY A 292 -12.20 -14.91 13.59
N TYR A 293 -12.73 -13.87 12.94
CA TYR A 293 -13.13 -12.63 13.60
C TYR A 293 -14.49 -12.73 14.29
N TRP A 294 -14.70 -11.90 15.30
CA TRP A 294 -15.95 -11.84 16.08
C TRP A 294 -16.68 -10.49 15.95
N GLN A 295 -16.01 -9.49 15.39
CA GLN A 295 -16.57 -8.18 15.10
C GLN A 295 -17.57 -8.28 13.94
N ASN A 296 -18.53 -7.36 13.87
CA ASN A 296 -19.36 -7.21 12.67
C ASN A 296 -18.48 -6.70 11.52
N GLN A 297 -18.64 -7.30 10.35
CA GLN A 297 -17.84 -7.02 9.16
C GLN A 297 -18.72 -6.54 8.01
N ARG A 298 -18.11 -5.80 7.08
CA ARG A 298 -18.70 -5.45 5.80
C ARG A 298 -17.73 -5.87 4.71
N ILE A 299 -18.08 -6.90 3.95
CA ILE A 299 -17.22 -7.55 2.96
C ILE A 299 -17.82 -7.30 1.58
N ASN A 300 -17.06 -6.67 0.70
CA ASN A 300 -17.46 -6.37 -0.67
C ASN A 300 -16.47 -7.03 -1.63
N LEU A 301 -16.98 -7.87 -2.53
CA LEU A 301 -16.20 -8.61 -3.53
C LEU A 301 -16.05 -7.88 -4.86
N ASN A 302 -16.61 -6.68 -5.00
CA ASN A 302 -16.44 -5.89 -6.22
C ASN A 302 -15.01 -5.35 -6.32
N GLU A 303 -14.46 -5.34 -7.53
CA GLU A 303 -13.16 -4.72 -7.80
C GLU A 303 -13.16 -3.23 -7.39
N GLY A 304 -12.01 -2.72 -6.95
CA GLY A 304 -11.87 -1.33 -6.50
C GLY A 304 -12.61 -0.98 -5.20
N SER A 305 -13.42 -1.90 -4.65
CA SER A 305 -14.21 -1.66 -3.46
C SER A 305 -13.42 -1.83 -2.16
N PHE A 306 -13.99 -1.33 -1.07
CA PHE A 306 -13.43 -1.42 0.28
C PHE A 306 -14.33 -2.23 1.21
N SER A 307 -13.68 -2.93 2.13
CA SER A 307 -14.29 -3.74 3.18
C SER A 307 -13.85 -3.27 4.57
N ASP A 308 -14.74 -3.45 5.55
CA ASP A 308 -14.47 -3.27 6.98
C ASP A 308 -14.28 -4.65 7.62
N VAL A 309 -13.05 -4.99 7.99
CA VAL A 309 -12.67 -6.36 8.38
C VAL A 309 -12.01 -6.38 9.76
N GLY A 310 -12.36 -7.36 10.59
CA GLY A 310 -11.71 -7.56 11.89
C GLY A 310 -11.79 -6.37 12.86
N GLY A 311 -12.86 -5.57 12.77
CA GLY A 311 -13.08 -4.39 13.62
C GLY A 311 -12.33 -3.13 13.18
N LEU A 312 -11.70 -3.14 12.01
CA LEU A 312 -11.18 -1.95 11.34
C LEU A 312 -12.18 -1.42 10.30
N LYS A 313 -11.88 -0.26 9.69
CA LYS A 313 -12.69 0.33 8.62
C LYS A 313 -11.86 0.63 7.38
N GLY A 314 -12.38 0.26 6.21
CA GLY A 314 -11.75 0.52 4.91
C GLY A 314 -10.33 -0.05 4.79
N ASN A 315 -10.05 -1.15 5.50
CA ASN A 315 -8.70 -1.69 5.65
C ASN A 315 -8.39 -2.82 4.66
N VAL A 316 -9.40 -3.40 4.02
CA VAL A 316 -9.24 -4.38 2.95
C VAL A 316 -9.85 -3.81 1.68
N SER A 317 -9.12 -3.85 0.57
CA SER A 317 -9.62 -3.50 -0.75
C SER A 317 -9.25 -4.55 -1.79
N ILE A 318 -9.92 -4.51 -2.93
CA ILE A 318 -9.61 -5.34 -4.10
C ILE A 318 -9.09 -4.41 -5.20
N ALA A 319 -7.94 -4.71 -5.81
CA ALA A 319 -7.44 -3.91 -6.92
C ALA A 319 -8.38 -4.00 -8.13
N ARG A 320 -8.30 -3.04 -9.05
CA ARG A 320 -9.02 -3.13 -10.33
C ARG A 320 -8.56 -4.36 -11.14
N ASN A 321 -9.46 -4.89 -11.96
CA ASN A 321 -9.32 -6.09 -12.78
C ASN A 321 -8.99 -7.36 -11.97
N VAL A 322 -9.44 -7.42 -10.73
CA VAL A 322 -9.32 -8.61 -9.87
C VAL A 322 -10.72 -9.07 -9.52
N THR A 323 -11.02 -10.34 -9.83
CA THR A 323 -12.23 -11.01 -9.38
C THR A 323 -11.90 -11.83 -8.14
N ILE A 324 -12.75 -11.75 -7.11
CA ILE A 324 -12.71 -12.65 -5.97
C ILE A 324 -14.11 -13.26 -5.85
N GLU A 325 -14.18 -14.58 -5.85
CA GLU A 325 -15.44 -15.30 -6.01
C GLU A 325 -16.14 -15.55 -4.68
N ASN A 326 -15.38 -15.80 -3.61
CA ASN A 326 -15.94 -16.30 -2.36
C ASN A 326 -15.61 -15.40 -1.17
N ALA A 327 -16.50 -15.36 -0.18
CA ALA A 327 -16.28 -14.72 1.12
C ALA A 327 -16.82 -15.57 2.27
N ILE A 328 -16.04 -15.65 3.35
CA ILE A 328 -16.43 -16.29 4.61
C ILE A 328 -16.41 -15.22 5.71
N GLY A 329 -17.61 -14.87 6.19
CA GLY A 329 -17.79 -14.00 7.34
C GLY A 329 -17.35 -14.64 8.65
N GLY A 330 -17.30 -13.84 9.70
CA GLY A 330 -16.94 -14.24 11.06
C GLY A 330 -18.16 -14.59 11.92
N LYS A 331 -17.99 -14.46 13.24
CA LYS A 331 -19.06 -14.70 14.23
C LYS A 331 -19.96 -13.48 14.46
N GLY A 332 -19.68 -12.37 13.79
CA GLY A 332 -20.42 -11.13 13.90
C GLY A 332 -21.70 -11.11 13.07
N ASN A 333 -22.42 -9.99 13.15
CA ASN A 333 -23.52 -9.70 12.24
C ASN A 333 -22.95 -9.03 10.99
N ASP A 334 -22.57 -9.86 10.01
CA ASP A 334 -21.81 -9.43 8.85
C ASP A 334 -22.73 -9.07 7.66
N ILE A 335 -22.24 -8.16 6.81
CA ILE A 335 -22.81 -7.86 5.50
C ILE A 335 -21.80 -8.33 4.46
N ILE A 336 -22.24 -9.20 3.55
CA ILE A 336 -21.41 -9.73 2.46
C ILE A 336 -22.11 -9.39 1.15
N VAL A 337 -21.38 -8.75 0.24
CA VAL A 337 -21.86 -8.35 -1.09
C VAL A 337 -20.95 -9.00 -2.13
N GLY A 338 -21.57 -9.82 -2.98
CA GLY A 338 -20.92 -10.44 -4.14
C GLY A 338 -20.63 -9.44 -5.26
N ASN A 339 -20.17 -9.97 -6.39
CA ASN A 339 -19.93 -9.25 -7.64
C ASN A 339 -20.72 -9.93 -8.78
N ASP A 340 -20.34 -9.67 -10.03
CA ASP A 340 -21.03 -10.21 -11.21
C ASP A 340 -20.62 -11.67 -11.55
N ALA A 341 -19.69 -12.27 -10.80
CA ALA A 341 -19.32 -13.67 -10.95
C ALA A 341 -20.27 -14.61 -10.16
N ASP A 342 -20.05 -15.92 -10.26
CA ASP A 342 -20.75 -16.88 -9.41
C ASP A 342 -20.19 -16.77 -7.97
N ASN A 343 -21.05 -16.36 -7.02
CA ASN A 343 -20.71 -16.20 -5.59
C ASN A 343 -21.55 -17.10 -4.67
#